data_AF-A0E0B5-F1
#
_entry.id   AF-A0E0B5-F1
#
_cell.length_a   1.000
_cell.length_b   1.000
_cell.length_c   1.000
_cell.angle_alpha   90.00
_cell.angle_beta   90.00
_cell.angle_gamma   90.00
#
_symmetry.space_group_name_H-M   'P 1'
#
loop_
_entity.id
_entity.type
_entity.pdbx_description
1 polymer ?
#
loop_
_entity_poly.entity_id
_entity_poly.type
_entity_poly.pdbx_seq_one_letter_code
_entity_poly.pdbx_strand_id
1 'polypeptide(L)'
;MNKSRDWNIVDDELNRKLKHSQELKSSLDDQSAELLLQNKDQNQEYNNDINYYKEFWRYYLLNEMTIKKVNELHTQNQKLHDLIAEIDVNIYGNTQKLQQELHQALSYRQKKKNRRTSQEIEKSFICPYEKCNKQYGSDVSLNLHIKLKHDGGNKTDREKFAKMIIEAQQNGETITDLNINIKFPPGYLDVQFIQLQQFKTQFLLNQQNQLNQERQSIEQD
;
A
#
# COMPACT_ATOMS: atom_id res chain seq x y z
N MET A 1 -11.04 -17.85 14.52
CA MET A 1 -10.72 -16.48 14.94
C MET A 1 -11.77 -15.55 14.36
N ASN A 2 -12.73 -15.14 15.19
CA ASN A 2 -13.99 -14.53 14.76
C ASN A 2 -13.95 -13.03 15.10
N LYS A 3 -13.53 -12.18 14.16
CA LYS A 3 -13.44 -10.71 14.31
C LYS A 3 -14.69 -10.01 13.76
N SER A 4 -15.88 -10.51 14.08
CA SER A 4 -17.15 -9.98 13.53
C SER A 4 -18.14 -9.55 14.60
N ARG A 5 -17.69 -9.37 15.86
CA ARG A 5 -18.54 -9.04 17.02
C ARG A 5 -18.43 -7.61 17.54
N ASP A 6 -17.50 -6.81 17.04
CA ASP A 6 -17.18 -5.51 17.65
C ASP A 6 -18.06 -4.34 17.16
N TRP A 7 -18.67 -4.43 15.98
CA TRP A 7 -19.51 -3.33 15.45
C TRP A 7 -20.83 -3.15 16.19
N ASN A 8 -21.47 -4.24 16.64
CA ASN A 8 -22.74 -4.17 17.38
C ASN A 8 -22.60 -3.52 18.77
N ILE A 9 -21.42 -3.62 19.39
CA ILE A 9 -21.18 -3.03 20.72
C ILE A 9 -21.02 -1.50 20.60
N VAL A 10 -20.40 -1.03 19.52
CA VAL A 10 -20.21 0.41 19.25
C VAL A 10 -21.55 1.09 18.94
N ASP A 11 -22.42 0.45 18.16
CA ASP A 11 -23.76 0.98 17.85
C ASP A 11 -24.65 1.03 19.09
N ASP A 12 -24.56 0.03 19.98
CA ASP A 12 -25.30 0.01 21.26
C ASP A 12 -24.82 1.09 22.23
N GLU A 13 -23.53 1.40 22.24
CA GLU A 13 -22.97 2.48 23.08
C GLU A 13 -23.34 3.86 22.54
N LEU A 14 -23.30 4.04 21.21
CA LEU A 14 -23.70 5.28 20.56
C LEU A 14 -25.19 5.57 20.77
N ASN A 15 -26.05 4.56 20.63
CA ASN A 15 -27.49 4.67 20.90
C ASN A 15 -27.79 4.99 22.37
N ARG A 16 -27.03 4.42 23.32
CA ARG A 16 -27.14 4.79 24.73
C ARG A 16 -26.72 6.23 24.99
N LYS A 17 -25.63 6.70 24.37
CA LYS A 17 -25.17 8.09 24.46
C LYS A 17 -26.18 9.07 23.86
N LEU A 18 -26.79 8.72 22.72
CA LEU A 18 -27.82 9.53 22.08
C LEU A 18 -29.08 9.64 22.94
N LYS A 19 -29.54 8.51 23.50
CA LYS A 19 -30.69 8.49 24.42
C LYS A 19 -30.43 9.31 25.68
N HIS A 20 -29.25 9.16 26.28
CA HIS A 20 -28.85 9.96 27.44
C HIS A 20 -28.79 11.46 27.13
N SER A 21 -28.28 11.83 25.95
CA SER A 21 -28.26 13.24 25.51
C SER A 21 -29.67 13.81 25.29
N GLN A 22 -30.61 13.00 24.79
CA GLN A 22 -32.01 13.41 24.62
C GLN A 22 -32.73 13.55 25.97
N GLU A 23 -32.50 12.63 26.90
CA GLU A 23 -33.02 12.68 28.28
C GLU A 23 -32.48 13.91 29.05
N LEU A 24 -31.18 14.21 28.91
CA LEU A 24 -30.58 15.42 29.48
C LEU A 24 -31.20 16.70 28.91
N LYS A 25 -31.49 16.72 27.61
CA LYS A 25 -32.12 17.88 26.95
C LYS A 25 -33.54 18.10 27.45
N SER A 26 -34.36 17.04 27.52
CA SER A 26 -35.70 17.10 28.10
C SER A 26 -35.66 17.58 29.56
N SER A 27 -34.74 17.05 30.36
CA SER A 27 -34.59 17.44 31.77
C SER A 27 -34.16 18.90 31.94
N LEU A 28 -33.34 19.45 31.03
CA LEU A 28 -32.94 20.86 31.05
C LEU A 28 -34.08 21.79 30.65
N ASP A 29 -34.90 21.38 29.68
CA ASP A 29 -36.09 22.11 29.25
C ASP A 29 -37.14 22.15 30.38
N ASP A 30 -37.33 21.01 31.08
CA ASP A 30 -38.22 20.90 32.25
C ASP A 30 -37.72 21.74 33.44
N GLN A 31 -36.41 21.69 33.75
CA GLN A 31 -35.81 22.51 34.81
C GLN A 31 -35.89 24.02 34.51
N SER A 32 -35.76 24.40 33.24
CA SER A 32 -35.89 25.80 32.81
C SER A 32 -37.32 26.31 32.97
N ALA A 33 -38.31 25.46 32.67
CA ALA A 33 -39.72 25.77 32.90
C ALA A 33 -40.04 25.88 34.40
N GLU A 34 -39.44 25.04 35.24
CA GLU A 34 -39.62 25.03 36.69
C GLU A 34 -38.97 26.26 37.38
N LEU A 35 -37.80 26.70 36.90
CA LEU A 35 -37.15 27.96 37.32
C LEU A 35 -37.98 29.21 36.96
N LEU A 36 -38.67 29.21 35.82
CA LEU A 36 -39.59 30.28 35.44
C LEU A 36 -40.85 30.30 36.32
N LEU A 37 -41.27 29.14 36.84
CA LEU A 37 -42.40 29.02 37.76
C LEU A 37 -42.03 29.45 39.18
N GLN A 38 -40.81 29.15 39.65
CA GLN A 38 -40.32 29.58 40.98
C GLN A 38 -40.15 31.10 41.13
N ASN A 39 -39.95 31.84 40.03
CA ASN A 39 -39.82 33.30 40.05
C ASN A 39 -41.15 34.06 40.01
N LYS A 40 -42.31 33.39 39.94
CA LYS A 40 -43.61 34.07 39.87
C LYS A 40 -44.02 34.80 41.16
N ASP A 41 -43.46 34.41 42.30
CA ASP A 41 -43.87 34.93 43.62
C ASP A 41 -42.99 36.09 44.13
N GLN A 42 -41.94 36.47 43.41
CA GLN A 42 -41.18 37.68 43.75
C GLN A 42 -41.83 38.92 43.11
N ASN A 43 -42.99 39.33 43.64
CA ASN A 43 -43.49 40.68 43.40
C ASN A 43 -42.50 41.67 44.03
N GLN A 44 -41.57 42.19 43.23
CA GLN A 44 -40.73 43.31 43.63
C GLN A 44 -41.64 44.49 43.97
N GLU A 45 -41.50 45.03 45.18
CA GLU A 45 -42.27 46.19 45.61
C GLU A 45 -42.11 47.37 44.63
N TYR A 46 -43.19 48.11 44.40
CA TYR A 46 -43.19 49.26 43.51
C TYR A 46 -42.27 50.35 44.06
N ASN A 47 -41.19 50.65 43.33
CA ASN A 47 -40.18 51.64 43.66
C ASN A 47 -40.51 52.98 42.98
N ASN A 48 -40.96 53.95 43.78
CA ASN A 48 -41.34 55.28 43.31
C ASN A 48 -40.19 56.07 42.63
N ASP A 49 -38.92 55.69 42.84
CA ASP A 49 -37.76 56.39 42.26
C ASP A 49 -37.45 55.94 40.83
N ILE A 50 -38.14 54.90 40.33
CA ILE A 50 -37.90 54.31 39.01
C ILE A 50 -38.96 54.80 38.01
N ASN A 51 -38.49 55.32 36.86
CA ASN A 51 -39.36 55.59 35.72
C ASN A 51 -39.67 54.27 34.98
N TYR A 52 -40.70 53.56 35.45
CA TYR A 52 -41.14 52.28 34.89
C TYR A 52 -41.49 52.35 33.40
N TYR A 53 -41.98 53.49 32.90
CA TYR A 53 -42.28 53.66 31.48
C TYR A 53 -41.00 53.63 30.64
N LYS A 54 -39.93 54.32 31.08
CA LYS A 54 -38.63 54.30 30.40
C LYS A 54 -37.99 52.92 30.42
N GLU A 55 -38.02 52.23 31.56
CA GLU A 55 -37.46 50.88 31.67
C GLU A 55 -38.26 49.86 30.85
N PHE A 56 -39.60 49.97 30.82
CA PHE A 56 -40.43 49.13 29.96
C PHE A 56 -39.96 49.19 28.50
N TRP A 57 -39.79 50.40 27.95
CA TRP A 57 -39.32 50.54 26.57
C TRP A 57 -37.90 50.03 26.35
N ARG A 58 -37.02 50.22 27.33
CA ARG A 58 -35.65 49.68 27.29
C ARG A 58 -35.67 48.15 27.20
N TYR A 59 -36.43 47.48 28.05
CA TYR A 59 -36.56 46.01 28.04
C TYR A 59 -37.29 45.52 26.79
N TYR A 60 -38.32 46.22 26.33
CA TYR A 60 -39.02 45.89 25.09
C TYR A 60 -38.05 45.89 23.89
N LEU A 61 -37.27 46.96 23.74
CA LEU A 61 -36.27 47.06 22.67
C LEU A 61 -35.18 45.99 22.79
N LEU A 62 -34.72 45.71 24.02
CA LEU A 62 -33.73 44.66 24.25
C LEU A 62 -34.27 43.27 23.90
N ASN A 63 -35.52 42.97 24.27
CA ASN A 63 -36.17 41.71 23.94
C ASN A 63 -36.36 41.56 22.44
N GLU A 64 -36.79 42.61 21.75
CA GLU A 64 -36.86 42.66 20.28
C GLU A 64 -35.51 42.30 19.62
N MET A 65 -34.42 42.92 20.08
CA MET A 65 -33.07 42.62 19.58
C MET A 65 -32.63 41.19 19.89
N THR A 66 -32.95 40.71 21.11
CA THR A 66 -32.60 39.37 21.56
C THR A 66 -33.32 38.31 20.74
N ILE A 67 -34.63 38.48 20.50
CA ILE A 67 -35.44 37.60 19.67
C ILE A 67 -34.88 37.55 18.24
N LYS A 68 -34.53 38.70 17.65
CA LYS A 68 -33.88 38.75 16.34
C LYS A 68 -32.58 37.95 16.33
N LYS A 69 -31.75 38.09 17.37
CA LYS A 69 -30.48 37.36 17.45
C LYS A 69 -30.68 35.86 17.63
N VAL A 70 -31.64 35.45 18.44
CA VAL A 70 -32.01 34.04 18.62
C VAL A 70 -32.47 33.42 17.31
N ASN A 71 -33.32 34.12 16.53
CA ASN A 71 -33.79 33.66 15.24
C ASN A 71 -32.65 33.55 14.21
N GLU A 72 -31.71 34.49 14.22
CA GLU A 72 -30.51 34.44 13.38
C GLU A 72 -29.65 33.21 13.71
N LEU A 73 -29.35 32.98 14.99
CA LEU A 73 -28.58 31.82 15.45
C LEU A 73 -29.30 30.51 15.17
N HIS A 74 -30.63 30.48 15.33
CA HIS A 74 -31.44 29.32 14.98
C HIS A 74 -31.30 28.98 13.49
N THR A 75 -31.39 29.98 12.62
CA THR A 75 -31.20 29.81 11.17
C THR A 75 -29.79 29.33 10.82
N GLN A 76 -28.76 29.85 11.50
CA GLN A 76 -27.38 29.39 11.32
C GLN A 76 -27.20 27.94 11.76
N ASN A 77 -27.74 27.57 12.92
CA ASN A 77 -27.70 26.19 13.41
C ASN A 77 -28.43 25.23 12.47
N GLN A 78 -29.58 25.63 11.93
CA GLN A 78 -30.30 24.81 10.95
C GLN A 78 -29.45 24.53 9.71
N LYS A 79 -28.80 25.57 9.16
CA LYS A 79 -27.86 25.40 8.04
C LYS A 79 -26.69 24.47 8.36
N LEU A 80 -26.15 24.56 9.57
CA LEU A 80 -25.07 23.66 10.02
C LEU A 80 -25.56 22.21 10.11
N HIS A 81 -26.78 21.97 10.61
CA HIS A 81 -27.38 20.64 10.64
C HIS A 81 -27.58 20.08 9.22
N ASP A 82 -28.05 20.89 8.27
CA ASP A 82 -28.23 20.48 6.88
C ASP A 82 -26.89 20.09 6.24
N LEU A 83 -25.83 20.89 6.47
CA LEU A 83 -24.48 20.60 5.98
C LEU A 83 -23.90 19.31 6.58
N ILE A 84 -24.11 19.07 7.87
CA ILE A 84 -23.67 17.82 8.53
C ILE A 84 -24.37 16.63 7.89
N ALA A 85 -25.68 16.71 7.68
CA ALA A 85 -26.46 15.64 7.05
C ALA A 85 -25.95 15.33 5.62
N GLU A 86 -25.60 16.36 4.85
CA GLU A 86 -25.01 16.18 3.51
C GLU A 86 -23.64 15.47 3.57
N ILE A 87 -22.79 15.85 4.51
CA ILE A 87 -21.48 15.23 4.72
C ILE A 87 -21.65 13.76 5.11
N ASP A 88 -22.59 13.43 6.01
CA ASP A 88 -22.83 12.06 6.46
C ASP A 88 -23.27 11.14 5.30
N VAL A 89 -24.15 11.62 4.42
CA VAL A 89 -24.57 10.87 3.22
C VAL A 89 -23.37 10.62 2.29
N ASN A 90 -22.52 11.62 2.08
CA ASN A 90 -21.34 11.50 1.24
C ASN A 90 -20.31 10.52 1.83
N ILE A 91 -20.07 10.57 3.15
CA ILE A 91 -19.17 9.64 3.85
C ILE A 91 -19.70 8.21 3.72
N TYR A 92 -21.00 8.00 3.94
CA TYR A 92 -21.61 6.67 3.85
C TYR A 92 -21.48 6.10 2.43
N GLY A 93 -21.80 6.90 1.41
CA GLY A 93 -21.68 6.50 0.00
C GLY A 93 -20.23 6.16 -0.40
N ASN A 94 -19.26 6.97 0.01
CA ASN A 94 -17.84 6.71 -0.27
C ASN A 94 -17.33 5.47 0.45
N THR A 95 -17.75 5.25 1.70
CA THR A 95 -17.38 4.07 2.47
C THR A 95 -17.83 2.78 1.79
N GLN A 96 -19.06 2.77 1.26
CA GLN A 96 -19.56 1.62 0.50
C GLN A 96 -18.76 1.36 -0.77
N LYS A 97 -18.41 2.41 -1.53
CA LYS A 97 -17.57 2.28 -2.73
C LYS A 97 -16.20 1.68 -2.40
N LEU A 98 -15.52 2.19 -1.37
CA LEU A 98 -14.24 1.64 -0.92
C LEU A 98 -14.35 0.16 -0.51
N GLN A 99 -15.42 -0.23 0.18
CA GLN A 99 -15.63 -1.62 0.56
C GLN A 99 -15.78 -2.54 -0.67
N GLN A 100 -16.51 -2.09 -1.70
CA GLN A 100 -16.66 -2.83 -2.95
C GLN A 100 -15.32 -2.97 -3.70
N GLU A 101 -14.56 -1.89 -3.81
CA GLU A 101 -13.23 -1.91 -4.44
C GLU A 101 -12.26 -2.84 -3.69
N LEU A 102 -12.28 -2.81 -2.35
CA LEU A 102 -11.48 -3.71 -1.54
C LEU A 102 -11.86 -5.17 -1.79
N HIS A 103 -13.15 -5.49 -1.83
CA HIS A 103 -13.62 -6.84 -2.12
C HIS A 103 -13.13 -7.33 -3.50
N GLN A 104 -13.24 -6.47 -4.52
CA GLN A 104 -12.73 -6.77 -5.85
C GLN A 104 -11.21 -6.99 -5.83
N ALA A 105 -10.44 -6.09 -5.23
CA ALA A 105 -8.98 -6.20 -5.14
C ALA A 105 -8.52 -7.48 -4.42
N LEU A 106 -9.23 -7.87 -3.35
CA LEU A 106 -8.98 -9.13 -2.64
C LEU A 106 -9.29 -10.34 -3.54
N SER A 107 -10.39 -10.31 -4.29
CA SER A 107 -10.73 -11.38 -5.25
C SER A 107 -9.65 -11.56 -6.32
N TYR A 108 -9.06 -10.46 -6.82
CA TYR A 108 -7.96 -10.53 -7.80
C TYR A 108 -6.69 -11.13 -7.20
N ARG A 109 -6.34 -10.79 -5.95
CA ARG A 109 -5.17 -11.38 -5.26
C ARG A 109 -5.38 -12.86 -4.91
N GLN A 110 -6.61 -13.27 -4.62
CA GLN A 110 -6.94 -14.63 -4.20
C GLN A 110 -7.08 -15.62 -5.36
N LYS A 111 -7.04 -15.16 -6.62
CA LYS A 111 -6.88 -16.05 -7.78
C LYS A 111 -5.52 -16.73 -7.70
N LYS A 112 -5.49 -17.89 -7.02
CA LYS A 112 -4.32 -18.77 -7.00
C LYS A 112 -3.96 -19.08 -8.44
N LYS A 113 -2.75 -18.69 -8.86
CA LYS A 113 -2.21 -19.08 -10.16
C LYS A 113 -2.28 -20.59 -10.24
N ASN A 114 -2.97 -21.13 -11.25
CA ASN A 114 -3.04 -22.57 -11.46
C ASN A 114 -1.59 -23.08 -11.65
N ARG A 115 -1.11 -23.91 -10.71
CA ARG A 115 0.22 -24.48 -10.79
C ARG A 115 0.12 -25.74 -11.63
N ARG A 116 0.83 -25.76 -12.76
CA ARG A 116 0.99 -26.97 -13.57
C ARG A 116 1.55 -28.11 -12.71
N THR A 117 1.07 -29.31 -12.94
CA THR A 117 1.60 -30.51 -12.27
C THR A 117 2.97 -30.86 -12.85
N SER A 118 3.77 -31.66 -12.11
CA SER A 118 5.10 -32.09 -12.57
C SER A 118 5.07 -32.89 -13.88
N GLN A 119 3.92 -33.49 -14.22
CA GLN A 119 3.70 -34.25 -15.45
C GLN A 119 3.41 -33.34 -16.66
N GLU A 120 2.81 -32.17 -16.44
CA GLU A 120 2.49 -31.18 -17.48
C GLU A 120 3.68 -30.30 -17.90
N ILE A 121 4.80 -30.37 -17.16
CA ILE A 121 5.98 -29.55 -17.44
C ILE A 121 6.94 -30.35 -18.32
N GLU A 122 7.20 -29.85 -19.52
CA GLU A 122 8.22 -30.38 -20.43
C GLU A 122 9.62 -30.33 -19.78
N LYS A 123 10.31 -31.47 -19.73
CA LYS A 123 11.61 -31.62 -19.05
C LYS A 123 12.76 -31.62 -20.04
N SER A 124 13.03 -30.48 -20.65
CA SER A 124 14.09 -30.32 -21.65
C SER A 124 15.50 -30.20 -21.08
N PHE A 125 15.66 -29.93 -19.78
CA PHE A 125 16.96 -29.67 -19.16
C PHE A 125 17.53 -30.91 -18.50
N ILE A 126 18.54 -31.53 -19.11
CA ILE A 126 19.17 -32.76 -18.64
C ILE A 126 20.44 -32.41 -17.84
N CYS A 127 20.66 -33.13 -16.72
CA CYS A 127 21.90 -32.99 -15.95
C CYS A 127 23.10 -33.52 -16.75
N PRO A 128 24.17 -32.72 -16.94
CA PRO A 128 25.35 -33.08 -17.75
C PRO A 128 26.30 -34.08 -17.07
N TYR A 129 26.06 -34.49 -15.82
CA TYR A 129 26.90 -35.48 -15.15
C TYR A 129 26.45 -36.89 -15.55
N GLU A 130 27.38 -37.68 -16.10
CA GLU A 130 27.19 -39.05 -16.62
C GLU A 130 26.42 -39.98 -15.68
N LYS A 131 26.60 -39.83 -14.36
CA LYS A 131 25.97 -40.69 -13.34
C LYS A 131 24.58 -40.21 -12.90
N CYS A 132 24.11 -39.05 -13.33
CA CYS A 132 22.88 -38.45 -12.80
C CYS A 132 21.67 -38.56 -13.71
N ASN A 133 21.80 -38.26 -15.01
CA ASN A 133 20.74 -38.36 -16.05
C ASN A 133 19.35 -37.80 -15.66
N LYS A 134 19.25 -36.95 -14.63
CA LYS A 134 17.98 -36.36 -14.18
C LYS A 134 17.57 -35.23 -15.10
N GLN A 135 16.27 -35.16 -15.37
CA GLN A 135 15.67 -34.16 -16.25
C GLN A 135 14.80 -33.18 -15.45
N TYR A 136 14.85 -31.92 -15.86
CA TYR A 136 14.26 -30.79 -15.17
C TYR A 136 13.46 -29.92 -16.15
N GLY A 137 12.40 -29.29 -15.65
CA GLY A 137 11.53 -28.43 -16.46
C GLY A 137 12.02 -26.99 -16.61
N SER A 138 13.12 -26.64 -15.95
CA SER A 138 13.71 -25.30 -16.02
C SER A 138 15.20 -25.31 -15.64
N ASP A 139 15.95 -24.36 -16.21
CA ASP A 139 17.37 -24.11 -15.86
C ASP A 139 17.56 -23.88 -14.35
N VAL A 140 16.61 -23.18 -13.69
CA VAL A 140 16.69 -22.91 -12.24
C VAL A 140 16.68 -24.21 -11.44
N SER A 141 15.79 -25.13 -11.78
CA SER A 141 15.70 -26.42 -11.08
C SER A 141 16.89 -27.33 -11.38
N LEU A 142 17.45 -27.28 -12.59
CA LEU A 142 18.70 -27.95 -12.94
C LEU A 142 19.90 -27.39 -12.14
N ASN A 143 20.04 -26.07 -12.07
CA ASN A 143 21.14 -25.43 -11.34
C ASN A 143 21.08 -25.70 -9.84
N LEU A 144 19.88 -25.71 -9.26
CA LEU A 144 19.68 -26.11 -7.87
C LEU A 144 20.10 -27.56 -7.65
N HIS A 145 19.76 -28.45 -8.58
CA HIS A 145 20.19 -29.83 -8.52
C HIS A 145 21.71 -29.98 -8.55
N ILE A 146 22.40 -29.29 -9.46
CA ILE A 146 23.87 -29.30 -9.56
C ILE A 146 24.51 -28.79 -8.26
N LYS A 147 23.96 -27.72 -7.67
CA LYS A 147 24.43 -27.18 -6.39
C LYS A 147 24.34 -28.21 -5.26
N LEU A 148 23.22 -28.95 -5.17
CA LEU A 148 22.92 -29.84 -4.04
C LEU A 148 23.46 -31.26 -4.21
N LYS A 149 23.64 -31.75 -5.43
CA LYS A 149 24.02 -33.15 -5.72
C LYS A 149 25.41 -33.32 -6.30
N HIS A 150 26.01 -32.25 -6.81
CA HIS A 150 27.30 -32.30 -7.47
C HIS A 150 28.32 -31.31 -6.90
N ASP A 151 28.04 -30.66 -5.76
CA ASP A 151 28.90 -29.63 -5.17
C ASP A 151 29.29 -28.53 -6.18
N GLY A 152 28.41 -28.27 -7.16
CA GLY A 152 28.69 -27.35 -8.25
C GLY A 152 28.49 -25.88 -7.88
N GLY A 153 28.29 -25.54 -6.60
CA GLY A 153 28.12 -24.15 -6.17
C GLY A 153 26.93 -23.42 -6.81
N ASN A 154 26.88 -22.10 -6.64
CA ASN A 154 25.85 -21.28 -7.27
C ASN A 154 26.19 -21.00 -8.75
N LYS A 155 25.20 -20.72 -9.60
CA LYS A 155 25.44 -20.41 -11.03
C LYS A 155 26.41 -19.24 -11.21
N THR A 156 26.19 -18.16 -10.46
CA THR A 156 27.03 -16.96 -10.47
C THR A 156 28.48 -17.25 -10.08
N ASP A 157 28.67 -18.15 -9.11
CA ASP A 157 30.01 -18.47 -8.62
C ASP A 157 30.74 -19.33 -9.64
N ARG A 158 30.05 -20.32 -10.24
CA ARG A 158 30.59 -21.10 -11.36
C ARG A 158 31.04 -20.23 -12.52
N GLU A 159 30.23 -19.26 -12.94
CA GLU A 159 30.58 -18.36 -14.04
C GLU A 159 31.81 -17.49 -13.70
N LYS A 160 31.88 -16.97 -12.47
CA LYS A 160 33.05 -16.20 -12.00
C LYS A 160 34.32 -17.03 -12.01
N PHE A 161 34.29 -18.21 -11.40
CA PHE A 161 35.46 -19.07 -11.35
C PHE A 161 35.86 -19.59 -12.74
N ALA A 162 34.89 -19.91 -13.60
CA ALA A 162 35.19 -20.31 -14.97
C ALA A 162 35.93 -19.21 -15.75
N LYS A 163 35.51 -17.94 -15.62
CA LYS A 163 36.21 -16.80 -16.23
C LYS A 163 37.64 -16.65 -15.69
N MET A 164 37.80 -16.70 -14.37
CA MET A 164 39.12 -16.62 -13.73
C MET A 164 40.06 -17.73 -14.21
N ILE A 165 39.57 -18.97 -14.29
CA ILE A 165 40.36 -20.11 -14.76
C ILE A 165 40.80 -19.90 -16.21
N ILE A 166 39.88 -19.46 -17.07
CA ILE A 166 40.17 -19.25 -18.49
C ILE A 166 41.17 -18.10 -18.70
N GLU A 167 41.05 -17.02 -17.93
CA GLU A 167 41.98 -15.88 -17.99
C GLU A 167 43.39 -16.28 -17.54
N ALA A 168 43.52 -17.02 -16.43
CA ALA A 168 44.81 -17.51 -15.96
C ALA A 168 45.46 -18.48 -16.98
N GLN A 169 44.66 -19.35 -17.60
CA GLN A 169 45.13 -20.23 -18.68
C GLN A 169 45.66 -19.44 -19.90
N GLN A 170 45.03 -18.32 -20.25
CA GLN A 170 45.49 -17.46 -21.35
C GLN A 170 46.80 -16.74 -21.04
N ASN A 171 47.05 -16.43 -19.76
CA ASN A 171 48.25 -15.73 -19.30
C ASN A 171 49.43 -16.69 -19.01
N GLY A 172 49.23 -18.01 -19.17
CA GLY A 172 50.27 -19.01 -18.91
C GLY A 172 50.51 -19.29 -17.42
N GLU A 173 49.64 -18.82 -16.53
CA GLU A 173 49.74 -19.06 -15.09
C GLU A 173 48.99 -20.35 -14.73
N THR A 174 49.68 -21.29 -14.10
CA THR A 174 49.04 -22.50 -13.57
C THR A 174 48.31 -22.17 -12.28
N ILE A 175 47.00 -22.42 -12.27
CA ILE A 175 46.09 -22.21 -11.15
C ILE A 175 46.32 -23.31 -10.11
N THR A 176 47.45 -23.29 -9.41
CA THR A 176 47.72 -24.22 -8.31
C THR A 176 47.16 -23.73 -6.99
N ASP A 177 46.84 -22.42 -6.90
CA ASP A 177 46.63 -21.76 -5.60
C ASP A 177 45.19 -21.28 -5.35
N LEU A 178 44.28 -21.46 -6.32
CA LEU A 178 42.87 -21.15 -6.09
C LEU A 178 42.20 -22.34 -5.41
N ASN A 179 41.93 -22.21 -4.12
CA ASN A 179 41.13 -23.14 -3.31
C ASN A 179 39.65 -23.15 -3.76
N ILE A 180 39.40 -23.61 -4.99
CA ILE A 180 38.07 -23.68 -5.62
C ILE A 180 37.49 -25.05 -5.31
N ASN A 181 36.73 -25.14 -4.21
CA ASN A 181 35.95 -26.33 -3.86
C ASN A 181 34.60 -26.35 -4.62
N ILE A 182 34.63 -26.17 -5.94
CA ILE A 182 33.45 -26.24 -6.81
C ILE A 182 33.74 -27.21 -7.94
N LYS A 183 32.87 -28.21 -8.12
CA LYS A 183 32.99 -29.17 -9.22
C LYS A 183 32.23 -28.64 -10.43
N PHE A 184 32.95 -28.35 -11.50
CA PHE A 184 32.32 -27.94 -12.76
C PHE A 184 31.64 -29.13 -13.45
N PRO A 185 30.55 -28.89 -14.19
CA PRO A 185 29.99 -29.89 -15.08
C PRO A 185 30.99 -30.30 -16.17
N PRO A 186 30.93 -31.55 -16.68
CA PRO A 186 31.75 -31.97 -17.81
C PRO A 186 31.59 -31.04 -19.01
N GLY A 187 32.70 -30.64 -19.64
CA GLY A 187 32.70 -29.73 -20.80
C GLY A 187 32.29 -28.28 -20.52
N TYR A 188 32.00 -27.91 -19.27
CA TYR A 188 31.53 -26.57 -18.94
C TYR A 188 32.58 -25.48 -19.23
N LEU A 189 33.85 -25.75 -18.90
CA LEU A 189 34.94 -24.81 -19.15
C LEU A 189 35.22 -24.63 -20.65
N ASP A 190 35.14 -25.71 -21.44
CA ASP A 190 35.36 -25.67 -22.89
C ASP A 190 34.29 -24.83 -23.59
N VAL A 191 33.01 -25.05 -23.21
CA VAL A 191 31.90 -24.24 -23.73
C VAL A 191 32.08 -22.77 -23.35
N GLN A 192 32.48 -22.50 -22.10
CA GLN A 192 32.69 -21.13 -21.64
C GLN A 192 33.88 -20.47 -22.35
N PHE A 193 34.93 -21.23 -22.66
CA PHE A 193 36.07 -20.77 -23.45
C PHE A 193 35.65 -20.41 -24.87
N ILE A 194 34.92 -21.31 -25.56
CA ILE A 194 34.43 -21.07 -26.92
C ILE A 194 33.54 -19.83 -26.96
N GLN A 195 32.62 -19.67 -26.01
CA GLN A 195 31.77 -18.49 -25.90
C GLN A 195 32.60 -17.21 -25.73
N LEU A 196 33.57 -17.21 -24.81
CA LEU A 196 34.45 -16.05 -24.60
C LEU A 196 35.25 -15.69 -25.87
N GLN A 197 35.74 -16.67 -26.61
CA GLN A 197 36.42 -16.42 -27.89
C GLN A 197 35.48 -15.82 -28.93
N GLN A 198 34.26 -16.36 -29.07
CA GLN A 198 33.26 -15.82 -29.98
C GLN A 198 32.92 -14.36 -29.64
N PHE A 199 32.73 -14.05 -28.36
CA PHE A 199 32.49 -12.68 -27.89
C PHE A 199 33.66 -11.74 -28.20
N LYS A 200 34.91 -12.18 -27.95
CA LYS A 200 36.11 -11.40 -28.28
C LYS A 200 36.19 -11.10 -29.78
N THR A 201 35.97 -12.11 -30.63
CA THR A 201 36.00 -11.95 -32.09
C THR A 201 34.92 -10.98 -32.59
N GLN A 202 33.69 -11.11 -32.08
CA GLN A 202 32.59 -10.19 -32.43
C GLN A 202 32.88 -8.75 -32.00
N PHE A 203 33.46 -8.57 -30.81
CA PHE A 203 33.83 -7.26 -30.31
C PHE A 203 34.90 -6.58 -31.18
N LEU A 204 35.94 -7.32 -31.59
CA LEU A 204 36.98 -6.81 -32.49
C LEU A 204 36.42 -6.45 -33.87
N LEU A 205 35.54 -7.29 -34.42
CA LEU A 205 34.88 -7.00 -35.71
C LEU A 205 34.06 -5.72 -35.65
N ASN A 206 33.32 -5.50 -34.55
CA ASN A 206 32.53 -4.29 -34.36
C ASN A 206 33.39 -3.03 -34.27
N GLN A 207 34.52 -3.08 -33.55
CA GLN A 207 35.48 -1.97 -33.51
C GLN A 207 36.06 -1.65 -34.89
N GLN A 208 36.42 -2.68 -35.66
CA GLN A 208 37.00 -2.47 -36.98
C GLN A 208 35.97 -1.89 -37.97
N ASN A 209 34.70 -2.29 -37.86
CA ASN A 209 33.61 -1.71 -38.63
C ASN A 209 33.38 -0.23 -38.28
N GLN A 210 33.46 0.16 -37.00
CA GLN A 210 33.35 1.56 -36.58
C GLN A 210 34.50 2.40 -37.16
N LEU A 211 35.75 1.94 -37.03
CA LEU A 211 36.91 2.64 -37.61
C LEU A 211 36.84 2.75 -39.15
N ASN A 212 36.27 1.75 -39.83
CA ASN A 212 36.05 1.80 -41.27
C ASN A 212 34.98 2.82 -41.67
N GLN A 213 33.91 2.94 -40.88
CA GLN A 213 32.87 3.96 -41.09
C GLN A 213 33.44 5.38 -40.90
N GLU A 214 34.23 5.59 -39.83
CA GLU A 214 34.90 6.86 -39.56
C GLU A 214 35.87 7.27 -40.68
N ARG A 215 36.62 6.31 -41.25
CA ARG A 215 37.49 6.58 -42.41
C ARG A 215 36.72 6.97 -43.67
N GLN A 216 35.61 6.29 -43.97
CA GLN A 216 34.78 6.59 -45.13
C GLN A 216 34.14 7.98 -45.05
N SER A 217 33.79 8.45 -43.84
CA SER A 217 33.29 9.81 -43.64
C SER A 217 34.36 10.88 -43.83
N ILE A 218 35.64 10.59 -43.60
CA ILE A 218 36.75 11.54 -43.79
C ILE A 218 37.14 11.68 -45.28
N GLU A 219 36.96 10.63 -46.09
CA GLU A 219 37.28 10.65 -47.53
C GLU A 219 36.19 11.29 -48.40
N GLN A 220 35.04 11.67 -47.83
CA GLN A 220 33.92 12.30 -48.55
C GLN A 220 33.82 13.83 -48.38
N ASP A 221 34.72 14.43 -47.59
CA ASP A 221 34.92 15.88 -47.43
C ASP A 221 36.19 16.36 -48.18
#